data_AF-A0A3P7PEJ7-F1
#
_entry.id   AF-A0A3P7PEJ7-F1
#
_cell.length_a   1.000
_cell.length_b   1.000
_cell.length_c   1.000
_cell.angle_alpha   90.00
_cell.angle_beta   90.00
_cell.angle_gamma   90.00
#
_symmetry.space_group_name_H-M   'P 1'
#
loop_
_entity.id
_entity.type
_entity.pdbx_description
1 polymer ?
#
loop_
_entity_poly.entity_id
_entity_poly.type
_entity_poly.pdbx_seq_one_letter_code
_entity_poly.pdbx_strand_id
1 'polypeptide(L)'
;MAKKGILCKNEAEMRAYDVLLNLDDSSILRQILTYRREMRESMQVKFALSLFSCFKNGNYIRFFKLLKRNASYLQCCLCHRYFYDIRNRALYVMTFSSHKNAKYPIAKLVDILGFDSVSDATEFIVNYNMPVDTASESDDIYLLFSKSKFCLSATRVPKMSLWIEEKRSNTPIAQILSGGSSSEVILKQPANSFNEQGIYTSDPVISDYIENFEVENDKSRHGNVVCDSTIPDLQNKIKKSDENMANMIDSLANGIAAIVIDKEIGNIFAESMNCNATVLQTSAHLYDGVLDNCIQTQIGEVSLSASLSSNQSKKENIAQEICFENNISQNLLNVAEEKIVGDRCATVVNRNKLRNDRKLLTNLVDSISGSFYEKLMENVADELVKEIGNSVLKQEIENVQKQIAARLDK
;
A
#
# COMPACT_ATOMS: atom_id res chain seq x y z
N MET A 1 -9.51 -21.20 -11.59
CA MET A 1 -8.71 -22.42 -11.89
C MET A 1 -8.71 -23.43 -10.75
N ALA A 2 -8.55 -23.00 -9.49
CA ALA A 2 -8.65 -23.85 -8.30
C ALA A 2 -9.89 -24.76 -8.23
N LYS A 3 -11.08 -24.21 -8.53
CA LYS A 3 -12.34 -24.98 -8.59
C LYS A 3 -12.34 -26.08 -9.67
N LYS A 4 -11.40 -26.03 -10.62
CA LYS A 4 -11.18 -27.02 -11.70
C LYS A 4 -10.04 -28.00 -11.40
N GLY A 5 -9.45 -27.98 -10.19
CA GLY A 5 -8.38 -28.92 -9.79
C GLY A 5 -6.98 -28.63 -10.35
N ILE A 6 -6.79 -27.55 -11.11
CA ILE A 6 -5.50 -27.20 -11.72
C ILE A 6 -4.64 -26.43 -10.69
N LEU A 7 -3.48 -27.00 -10.34
CA LEU A 7 -2.47 -26.38 -9.47
C LEU A 7 -1.46 -25.62 -10.33
N CYS A 8 -1.39 -24.30 -10.16
CA CYS A 8 -0.40 -23.46 -10.83
C CYS A 8 0.83 -23.31 -9.92
N LYS A 9 2.04 -23.56 -10.45
CA LYS A 9 3.29 -23.43 -9.69
C LYS A 9 3.48 -22.03 -9.08
N ASN A 10 3.05 -21.00 -9.78
CA ASN A 10 3.22 -19.60 -9.38
C ASN A 10 2.04 -19.06 -8.55
N GLU A 11 1.06 -19.89 -8.18
CA GLU A 11 -0.12 -19.44 -7.42
C GLU A 11 0.30 -18.80 -6.09
N ALA A 12 1.24 -19.41 -5.35
CA ALA A 12 1.71 -18.89 -4.06
C ALA A 12 2.33 -17.48 -4.16
N GLU A 13 3.08 -17.23 -5.23
CA GLU A 13 3.70 -15.94 -5.51
C GLU A 13 2.63 -14.87 -5.82
N MET A 14 1.68 -15.19 -6.70
CA MET A 14 0.60 -14.27 -7.07
C MET A 14 -0.32 -13.95 -5.89
N ARG A 15 -0.58 -14.94 -5.02
CA ARG A 15 -1.32 -14.71 -3.77
C ARG A 15 -0.55 -13.81 -2.81
N ALA A 16 0.77 -13.97 -2.70
CA ALA A 16 1.58 -13.06 -1.90
C ALA A 16 1.52 -11.63 -2.46
N TYR A 17 1.54 -11.45 -3.78
CA TYR A 17 1.38 -10.13 -4.41
C TYR A 17 0.03 -9.49 -4.15
N ASP A 18 -1.06 -10.26 -4.18
CA ASP A 18 -2.40 -9.78 -3.81
C ASP A 18 -2.43 -9.21 -2.38
N VAL A 19 -1.76 -9.89 -1.45
CA VAL A 19 -1.62 -9.40 -0.07
C VAL A 19 -0.75 -8.14 0.01
N LEU A 20 0.37 -8.09 -0.70
CA LEU A 20 1.26 -6.92 -0.72
C LEU A 20 0.66 -5.72 -1.45
N LEU A 21 -0.26 -5.95 -2.38
CA LEU A 21 -0.94 -4.88 -3.10
C LEU A 21 -1.93 -4.14 -2.19
N ASN A 22 -2.51 -4.84 -1.21
CA ASN A 22 -3.57 -4.36 -0.32
C ASN A 22 -3.12 -4.41 1.16
N LEU A 23 -1.97 -3.80 1.49
CA LEU A 23 -1.46 -3.77 2.87
C LEU A 23 -2.25 -2.82 3.78
N ASP A 24 -2.84 -1.79 3.19
CA ASP A 24 -3.72 -0.82 3.83
C ASP A 24 -5.10 -1.39 4.16
N ASP A 25 -5.59 -2.33 3.35
CA ASP A 25 -6.87 -2.98 3.59
C ASP A 25 -6.80 -3.97 4.77
N SER A 26 -7.66 -3.75 5.77
CA SER A 26 -7.80 -4.69 6.90
C SER A 26 -8.57 -5.97 6.52
N SER A 27 -9.31 -5.95 5.41
CA SER A 27 -10.12 -7.07 4.92
C SER A 27 -9.28 -8.21 4.33
N ILE A 28 -8.03 -7.95 3.95
CA ILE A 28 -7.12 -8.93 3.35
C ILE A 28 -6.89 -10.14 4.25
N LEU A 29 -6.89 -9.97 5.58
CA LEU A 29 -6.79 -11.08 6.52
C LEU A 29 -7.96 -12.07 6.38
N ARG A 30 -9.18 -11.55 6.16
CA ARG A 30 -10.36 -12.38 5.91
C ARG A 30 -10.20 -13.15 4.61
N GLN A 31 -9.66 -12.52 3.57
CA GLN A 31 -9.39 -13.19 2.30
C GLN A 31 -8.34 -14.29 2.44
N ILE A 32 -7.26 -14.06 3.19
CA ILE A 32 -6.21 -15.06 3.43
C ILE A 32 -6.76 -16.30 4.14
N LEU A 33 -7.71 -16.13 5.07
CA LEU A 33 -8.36 -17.28 5.72
C LEU A 33 -9.12 -18.18 4.74
N THR A 34 -9.62 -17.62 3.62
CA THR A 34 -10.27 -18.41 2.56
C THR A 34 -9.29 -19.19 1.68
N TYR A 35 -8.00 -18.88 1.74
CA TYR A 35 -6.99 -19.59 0.96
C TYR A 35 -6.82 -21.02 1.45
N ARG A 36 -6.37 -21.92 0.58
CA ARG A 36 -6.06 -23.32 0.97
C ARG A 36 -4.89 -23.39 1.94
N ARG A 37 -4.84 -24.42 2.77
CA ARG A 37 -3.83 -24.55 3.83
C ARG A 37 -2.40 -24.53 3.27
N GLU A 38 -2.17 -25.21 2.16
CA GLU A 38 -0.86 -25.27 1.48
C GLU A 38 -0.40 -23.88 1.02
N MET A 39 -1.34 -23.06 0.53
CA MET A 39 -1.05 -21.69 0.11
C MET A 39 -0.80 -20.78 1.30
N ARG A 40 -1.57 -20.91 2.39
CA ARG A 40 -1.33 -20.13 3.63
C ARG A 40 0.00 -20.48 4.30
N GLU A 41 0.42 -21.74 4.19
CA GLU A 41 1.68 -22.22 4.76
C GLU A 41 2.90 -21.92 3.90
N SER A 42 2.69 -21.51 2.64
CA SER A 42 3.76 -21.14 1.70
C SER A 42 4.65 -20.02 2.25
N MET A 43 5.93 -20.07 1.90
CA MET A 43 6.91 -19.09 2.37
C MET A 43 6.59 -17.68 1.87
N GLN A 44 6.08 -17.57 0.65
CA GLN A 44 5.72 -16.30 0.00
C GLN A 44 4.57 -15.61 0.73
N VAL A 45 3.50 -16.34 1.05
CA VAL A 45 2.34 -15.79 1.78
C VAL A 45 2.68 -15.48 3.24
N LYS A 46 3.46 -16.35 3.92
CA LYS A 46 3.97 -16.06 5.27
C LYS A 46 4.82 -14.80 5.31
N PHE A 47 5.67 -14.60 4.30
CA PHE A 47 6.48 -13.39 4.19
C PHE A 47 5.60 -12.15 3.98
N ALA A 48 4.62 -12.21 3.08
CA ALA A 48 3.65 -11.13 2.88
C ALA A 48 2.86 -10.80 4.16
N LEU A 49 2.41 -11.81 4.90
CA LEU A 49 1.78 -11.66 6.22
C LEU A 49 2.70 -10.99 7.24
N SER A 50 4.00 -11.29 7.22
CA SER A 50 4.97 -10.65 8.11
C SER A 50 5.12 -9.16 7.80
N LEU A 51 5.12 -8.78 6.52
CA LEU A 51 5.15 -7.38 6.08
C LEU A 51 3.85 -6.66 6.43
N PHE A 52 2.70 -7.31 6.21
CA PHE A 52 1.39 -6.83 6.60
C PHE A 52 1.32 -6.55 8.11
N SER A 53 1.78 -7.49 8.94
CA SER A 53 1.85 -7.29 10.38
C SER A 53 2.75 -6.11 10.76
N CYS A 54 3.92 -5.97 10.13
CA CYS A 54 4.80 -4.83 10.38
C CYS A 54 4.16 -3.50 9.99
N PHE A 55 3.45 -3.46 8.86
CA PHE A 55 2.74 -2.28 8.38
C PHE A 55 1.62 -1.86 9.33
N LYS A 56 0.72 -2.79 9.69
CA LYS A 56 -0.42 -2.51 10.59
C LYS A 56 0.03 -2.09 11.99
N ASN A 57 1.03 -2.77 12.54
CA ASN A 57 1.59 -2.46 13.86
C ASN A 57 2.50 -1.21 13.85
N GLY A 58 2.75 -0.59 12.69
CA GLY A 58 3.63 0.58 12.58
C GLY A 58 5.09 0.28 12.90
N ASN A 59 5.54 -0.99 12.79
CA ASN A 59 6.92 -1.37 13.02
C ASN A 59 7.76 -1.12 11.75
N TYR A 60 8.06 0.16 11.52
CA TYR A 60 8.83 0.62 10.36
C TYR A 60 10.24 0.01 10.30
N ILE A 61 10.92 -0.16 11.44
CA ILE A 61 12.28 -0.74 11.50
C ILE A 61 12.27 -2.18 10.96
N ARG A 62 11.35 -3.01 11.46
CA ARG A 62 11.23 -4.40 11.02
C ARG A 62 10.77 -4.49 9.58
N PHE A 63 9.86 -3.61 9.15
CA PHE A 63 9.38 -3.54 7.77
C PHE A 63 10.54 -3.34 6.78
N PHE A 64 11.33 -2.27 6.94
CA PHE A 64 12.45 -2.01 6.03
C PHE A 64 13.56 -3.06 6.15
N LYS A 65 13.82 -3.57 7.34
CA LYS A 65 14.80 -4.66 7.54
C LYS A 65 14.40 -5.94 6.79
N LEU A 66 13.12 -6.30 6.81
CA LEU A 66 12.60 -7.46 6.07
C LEU A 66 12.67 -7.25 4.56
N LEU A 67 12.31 -6.06 4.07
CA LEU A 67 12.39 -5.74 2.65
C LEU A 67 13.83 -5.79 2.12
N LYS A 68 14.77 -5.11 2.79
CA LYS A 68 16.17 -5.09 2.36
C LYS A 68 16.77 -6.50 2.31
N ARG A 69 16.54 -7.32 3.33
CA ARG A 69 17.19 -8.64 3.45
C ARG A 69 16.52 -9.76 2.65
N ASN A 70 15.19 -9.84 2.67
CA ASN A 70 14.49 -11.07 2.29
C ASN A 70 13.52 -10.90 1.11
N ALA A 71 13.10 -9.67 0.77
CA ALA A 71 12.14 -9.45 -0.30
C ALA A 71 12.77 -9.54 -1.69
N SER A 72 12.01 -10.05 -2.66
CA SER A 72 12.36 -9.97 -4.08
C SER A 72 12.19 -8.56 -4.64
N TYR A 73 12.75 -8.30 -5.82
CA TYR A 73 12.58 -7.04 -6.54
C TYR A 73 11.09 -6.67 -6.69
N LEU A 74 10.26 -7.58 -7.21
CA LEU A 74 8.82 -7.32 -7.41
C LEU A 74 8.08 -7.06 -6.09
N GLN A 75 8.41 -7.79 -5.02
CA GLN A 75 7.82 -7.55 -3.69
C GLN A 75 8.17 -6.15 -3.17
N CYS A 76 9.42 -5.72 -3.34
CA CYS A 76 9.85 -4.36 -2.99
C CYS A 76 9.10 -3.31 -3.82
N CYS A 77 8.95 -3.50 -5.12
CA CYS A 77 8.22 -2.58 -6.00
C CYS A 77 6.75 -2.44 -5.59
N LEU A 78 6.10 -3.55 -5.24
CA LEU A 78 4.73 -3.51 -4.71
C LEU A 78 4.65 -2.73 -3.40
N CYS A 79 5.59 -2.97 -2.48
CA CYS A 79 5.64 -2.28 -1.19
C CYS A 79 6.05 -0.81 -1.28
N HIS A 80 6.73 -0.40 -2.35
CA HIS A 80 7.29 0.94 -2.53
C HIS A 80 6.22 2.04 -2.40
N ARG A 81 4.98 1.76 -2.86
CA ARG A 81 3.85 2.69 -2.74
C ARG A 81 3.56 3.11 -1.29
N TYR A 82 3.84 2.22 -0.32
CA TYR A 82 3.57 2.44 1.10
C TYR A 82 4.74 3.11 1.84
N PHE A 83 5.90 3.29 1.19
CA PHE A 83 7.08 3.83 1.85
C PHE A 83 6.83 5.23 2.40
N TYR A 84 6.12 6.05 1.64
CA TYR A 84 5.76 7.39 2.09
C TYR A 84 4.96 7.35 3.39
N ASP A 85 3.91 6.53 3.45
CA ASP A 85 3.01 6.45 4.61
C ASP A 85 3.72 5.88 5.84
N ILE A 86 4.58 4.87 5.65
CA ILE A 86 5.37 4.27 6.72
C ILE A 86 6.40 5.27 7.25
N ARG A 87 7.10 5.99 6.36
CA ARG A 87 8.09 7.02 6.74
C ARG A 87 7.42 8.19 7.45
N ASN A 88 6.26 8.63 6.98
CA ASN A 88 5.44 9.65 7.63
C ASN A 88 5.06 9.21 9.05
N ARG A 89 4.47 8.02 9.18
CA ARG A 89 4.10 7.44 10.48
C ARG A 89 5.31 7.31 11.41
N ALA A 90 6.46 6.89 10.88
CA ALA A 90 7.69 6.78 11.66
C ALA A 90 8.15 8.15 12.17
N LEU A 91 8.22 9.16 11.30
CA LEU A 91 8.65 10.51 11.67
C LEU A 91 7.69 11.15 12.68
N TYR A 92 6.37 10.94 12.52
CA TYR A 92 5.37 11.33 13.49
C TYR A 92 5.66 10.68 14.86
N VAL A 93 5.74 9.34 14.92
CA VAL A 93 5.99 8.62 16.17
C VAL A 93 7.30 9.08 16.82
N MET A 94 8.38 9.24 16.05
CA MET A 94 9.67 9.70 16.56
C MET A 94 9.58 11.12 17.11
N THR A 95 8.89 12.04 16.43
CA THR A 95 8.77 13.44 16.86
C THR A 95 7.94 13.58 18.13
N PHE A 96 6.84 12.82 18.24
CA PHE A 96 5.94 12.91 19.40
C PHE A 96 6.45 12.12 20.62
N SER A 97 7.21 11.04 20.41
CA SER A 97 7.86 10.28 21.49
C SER A 97 9.14 10.93 22.03
N SER A 98 9.78 11.80 21.24
CA SER A 98 11.02 12.46 21.64
C SER A 98 10.82 13.58 22.67
N HIS A 99 11.89 13.82 23.45
CA HIS A 99 12.02 14.99 24.30
C HIS A 99 12.12 16.27 23.46
N LYS A 100 11.72 17.41 24.04
CA LYS A 100 11.81 18.72 23.35
C LYS A 100 13.25 18.98 22.91
N ASN A 101 13.45 19.29 21.62
CA ASN A 101 14.75 19.60 21.01
C ASN A 101 15.79 18.46 21.10
N ALA A 102 15.34 17.20 21.19
CA ALA A 102 16.26 16.07 21.08
C ALA A 102 16.92 16.04 19.68
N LYS A 103 18.24 15.82 19.66
CA LYS A 103 19.02 15.63 18.43
C LYS A 103 19.02 14.16 18.05
N TYR A 104 18.82 13.86 16.77
CA TYR A 104 18.90 12.49 16.24
C TYR A 104 19.73 12.44 14.95
N PRO A 105 20.74 11.57 14.84
CA PRO A 105 21.59 11.51 13.66
C PRO A 105 20.82 11.04 12.42
N ILE A 106 20.86 11.82 11.34
CA ILE A 106 20.14 11.50 10.09
C ILE A 106 20.70 10.24 9.43
N ALA A 107 22.00 9.97 9.56
CA ALA A 107 22.61 8.72 9.08
C ALA A 107 21.87 7.48 9.61
N LYS A 108 21.44 7.50 10.88
CA LYS A 108 20.65 6.41 11.46
C LYS A 108 19.22 6.34 10.91
N LEU A 109 18.64 7.46 10.50
CA LEU A 109 17.34 7.49 9.80
C LEU A 109 17.43 6.80 8.43
N VAL A 110 18.55 7.00 7.71
CA VAL A 110 18.78 6.33 6.42
C VAL A 110 18.68 4.82 6.57
N ASP A 111 19.32 4.27 7.61
CA ASP A 111 19.32 2.83 7.87
C ASP A 111 17.94 2.30 8.26
N ILE A 112 17.26 2.94 9.21
CA ILE A 112 16.00 2.42 9.77
C ILE A 112 14.78 2.69 8.88
N LEU A 113 14.79 3.77 8.09
CA LEU A 113 13.70 4.16 7.17
C LEU A 113 14.00 3.81 5.70
N GLY A 114 15.13 3.15 5.45
CA GLY A 114 15.50 2.66 4.14
C GLY A 114 15.60 3.75 3.08
N PHE A 115 16.19 4.91 3.41
CA PHE A 115 16.60 5.88 2.41
C PHE A 115 17.88 5.39 1.70
N ASP A 116 18.17 5.96 0.52
CA ASP A 116 19.39 5.65 -0.22
C ASP A 116 20.58 6.48 0.29
N SER A 117 20.35 7.76 0.58
CA SER A 117 21.39 8.66 1.06
C SER A 117 20.92 9.57 2.19
N VAL A 118 21.90 10.19 2.88
CA VAL A 118 21.64 11.24 3.88
C VAL A 118 20.94 12.45 3.24
N SER A 119 21.25 12.76 1.99
CA SER A 119 20.58 13.83 1.23
C SER A 119 19.09 13.54 1.06
N ASP A 120 18.71 12.31 0.71
CA ASP A 120 17.30 11.95 0.50
C ASP A 120 16.50 11.97 1.80
N ALA A 121 17.12 11.52 2.89
CA ALA A 121 16.51 11.61 4.22
C ALA A 121 16.33 13.07 4.63
N THR A 122 17.29 13.94 4.32
CA THR A 122 17.23 15.38 4.63
C THR A 122 16.15 16.07 3.81
N GLU A 123 16.06 15.81 2.51
CA GLU A 123 14.98 16.31 1.64
C GLU A 123 13.60 15.90 2.18
N PHE A 124 13.46 14.62 2.57
CA PHE A 124 12.22 14.13 3.18
C PHE A 124 11.90 14.90 4.47
N ILE A 125 12.86 15.10 5.38
CA ILE A 125 12.67 15.81 6.66
C ILE A 125 12.30 17.28 6.43
N VAL A 126 12.98 17.97 5.51
CA VAL A 126 12.74 19.38 5.19
C VAL A 126 11.31 19.57 4.65
N ASN A 127 10.80 18.62 3.86
CA ASN A 127 9.42 18.66 3.39
C ASN A 127 8.37 18.64 4.52
N TYR A 128 8.71 18.13 5.72
CA TYR A 128 7.86 18.16 6.92
C TYR A 128 8.09 19.39 7.81
N ASN A 129 8.84 20.40 7.32
CA ASN A 129 9.24 21.61 8.07
C ASN A 129 10.04 21.33 9.35
N MET A 130 10.72 20.19 9.40
CA MET A 130 11.51 19.79 10.57
C MET A 130 12.90 20.41 10.53
N PRO A 131 13.37 21.02 11.65
CA PRO A 131 14.68 21.66 11.69
C PRO A 131 15.81 20.62 11.60
N VAL A 132 16.80 20.93 10.77
CA VAL A 132 18.02 20.14 10.60
C VAL A 132 19.20 20.99 11.07
N ASP A 133 20.03 20.42 11.93
CA ASP A 133 21.27 21.03 12.40
C ASP A 133 22.44 20.50 11.55
N THR A 134 22.98 21.38 10.72
CA THR A 134 24.18 21.15 9.90
C THR A 134 25.42 21.82 10.49
N ALA A 135 25.29 22.53 11.62
CA ALA A 135 26.31 23.45 12.14
C ALA A 135 27.13 22.88 13.30
N SER A 136 27.01 21.58 13.57
CA SER A 136 27.82 20.91 14.58
C SER A 136 29.27 20.76 14.11
N GLU A 137 30.24 20.76 15.03
CA GLU A 137 31.69 20.61 14.74
C GLU A 137 32.06 19.27 14.07
N SER A 138 31.09 18.38 13.90
CA SER A 138 31.19 17.10 13.19
C SER A 138 30.50 17.18 11.83
N ASP A 139 31.00 16.43 10.83
CA ASP A 139 30.36 16.21 9.51
C ASP A 139 28.97 15.51 9.60
N ASP A 140 28.48 15.26 10.81
CA ASP A 140 27.21 14.58 11.06
C ASP A 140 26.03 15.56 11.05
N ILE A 141 25.03 15.22 10.25
CA ILE A 141 23.79 15.98 10.17
C ILE A 141 22.78 15.44 11.19
N TYR A 142 22.19 16.33 12.00
CA TYR A 142 21.21 15.95 13.03
C TYR A 142 19.82 16.52 12.75
N LEU A 143 18.80 15.68 12.95
CA LEU A 143 17.41 16.08 13.05
C LEU A 143 17.12 16.62 14.45
N LEU A 144 16.52 17.82 14.51
CA LEU A 144 16.02 18.41 15.74
C LEU A 144 14.51 18.16 15.86
N PHE A 145 14.11 17.35 16.85
CA PHE A 145 12.69 17.09 17.06
C PHE A 145 11.97 18.31 17.65
N SER A 146 11.01 18.85 16.89
CA SER A 146 10.18 20.00 17.29
C SER A 146 8.70 19.74 17.03
N LYS A 147 7.93 19.50 18.10
CA LYS A 147 6.50 19.20 18.04
C LYS A 147 5.65 20.33 17.43
N SER A 148 6.08 21.59 17.56
CA SER A 148 5.35 22.75 17.04
C SER A 148 5.60 23.02 15.56
N LYS A 149 6.67 22.46 14.97
CA LYS A 149 7.05 22.71 13.58
C LYS A 149 6.69 21.56 12.64
N PHE A 150 6.34 20.40 13.20
CA PHE A 150 5.98 19.22 12.42
C PHE A 150 4.69 19.46 11.63
N CYS A 151 4.77 19.33 10.30
CA CYS A 151 3.63 19.51 9.40
C CYS A 151 3.33 18.21 8.65
N LEU A 152 2.10 17.67 8.76
CA LEU A 152 1.71 16.46 8.02
C LEU A 152 1.48 16.67 6.52
N SER A 153 1.31 17.92 6.06
CA SER A 153 1.03 18.23 4.65
C SER A 153 2.33 18.37 3.85
N ALA A 154 3.07 17.29 3.71
CA ALA A 154 4.21 17.23 2.81
C ALA A 154 3.78 16.74 1.41
N THR A 155 4.41 17.29 0.37
CA THR A 155 4.20 16.84 -1.02
C THR A 155 4.77 15.43 -1.18
N ARG A 156 3.94 14.50 -1.69
CA ARG A 156 4.39 13.16 -2.08
C ARG A 156 5.23 13.27 -3.35
N VAL A 157 6.55 13.22 -3.20
CA VAL A 157 7.47 13.08 -4.34
C VAL A 157 7.80 11.59 -4.49
N PRO A 158 7.27 10.89 -5.51
CA PRO A 158 7.66 9.51 -5.77
C PRO A 158 9.11 9.51 -6.25
N LYS A 159 10.00 8.91 -5.47
CA LYS A 159 11.42 8.73 -5.81
C LYS A 159 11.74 7.25 -5.81
N MET A 160 12.30 6.75 -6.91
CA MET A 160 12.75 5.36 -7.00
C MET A 160 13.87 5.14 -5.99
N SER A 161 13.74 4.09 -5.17
CA SER A 161 14.80 3.73 -4.22
C SER A 161 15.90 2.92 -4.93
N LEU A 162 17.14 3.39 -4.89
CA LEU A 162 18.28 2.76 -5.57
C LEU A 162 18.54 1.34 -5.07
N TRP A 163 18.43 1.11 -3.76
CA TRP A 163 18.61 -0.24 -3.20
C TRP A 163 17.54 -1.25 -3.66
N ILE A 164 16.39 -0.78 -4.16
CA ILE A 164 15.40 -1.66 -4.81
C ILE A 164 15.88 -2.03 -6.21
N GLU A 165 16.38 -1.07 -6.98
CA GLU A 165 16.91 -1.33 -8.32
C GLU A 165 18.15 -2.23 -8.28
N GLU A 166 18.98 -2.13 -7.24
CA GLU A 166 20.09 -3.07 -7.01
C GLU A 166 19.64 -4.53 -6.90
N LYS A 167 18.44 -4.80 -6.36
CA LYS A 167 17.89 -6.18 -6.30
C LYS A 167 17.53 -6.74 -7.67
N ARG A 168 17.40 -5.89 -8.69
CA ARG A 168 17.13 -6.29 -10.07
C ARG A 168 18.36 -6.91 -10.74
N SER A 169 19.57 -6.56 -10.28
CA SER A 169 20.85 -7.03 -10.81
C SER A 169 20.97 -6.91 -12.34
N ASN A 170 20.51 -5.79 -12.93
CA ASN A 170 20.46 -5.54 -14.38
C ASN A 170 19.62 -6.54 -15.20
N THR A 171 18.78 -7.37 -14.58
CA THR A 171 17.89 -8.29 -15.30
C THR A 171 16.79 -7.48 -16.00
N PRO A 172 16.47 -7.70 -17.29
CA PRO A 172 15.34 -7.03 -17.95
C PRO A 172 14.02 -7.27 -17.21
N ILE A 173 13.18 -6.24 -17.06
CA ILE A 173 11.87 -6.35 -16.38
C ILE A 173 11.02 -7.47 -17.00
N ALA A 174 11.03 -7.57 -18.34
CA ALA A 174 10.31 -8.62 -19.06
C ALA A 174 10.73 -10.03 -18.60
N GLN A 175 12.02 -10.27 -18.41
CA GLN A 175 12.53 -11.56 -17.95
C GLN A 175 12.12 -11.83 -16.50
N ILE A 176 12.11 -10.81 -15.63
CA ILE A 176 11.66 -10.94 -14.24
C ILE A 176 10.16 -11.30 -14.19
N LEU A 177 9.34 -10.64 -15.00
CA LEU A 177 7.90 -10.90 -15.10
C LEU A 177 7.61 -12.31 -15.66
N SER A 178 8.43 -12.79 -16.60
CA SER A 178 8.34 -14.13 -17.17
C SER A 178 8.97 -15.22 -16.28
N GLY A 179 9.28 -14.93 -15.01
CA GLY A 179 9.86 -15.89 -14.06
C GLY A 179 11.26 -16.37 -14.43
N GLY A 180 12.01 -15.59 -15.21
CA GLY A 180 13.36 -15.91 -15.69
C GLY A 180 13.41 -16.44 -17.12
N SER A 181 12.26 -16.76 -17.73
CA SER A 181 12.23 -17.25 -19.12
C SER A 181 12.43 -16.10 -20.10
N SER A 182 13.40 -16.25 -21.01
CA SER A 182 13.53 -15.38 -22.18
C SER A 182 12.46 -15.77 -23.18
N SER A 183 11.26 -15.23 -23.04
CA SER A 183 10.24 -15.36 -24.09
C SER A 183 10.61 -14.39 -25.21
N GLU A 184 10.91 -14.91 -26.40
CA GLU A 184 10.92 -14.09 -27.61
C GLU A 184 9.51 -13.51 -27.77
N VAL A 185 9.37 -12.20 -27.59
CA VAL A 185 8.12 -11.51 -27.86
C VAL A 185 7.96 -11.48 -29.38
N ILE A 186 7.21 -12.43 -29.92
CA ILE A 186 6.79 -12.38 -31.32
C ILE A 186 5.74 -11.27 -31.43
N LEU A 187 6.20 -10.06 -31.71
CA LEU A 187 5.31 -8.99 -32.14
C LEU A 187 4.75 -9.40 -33.51
N LYS A 188 3.50 -9.85 -33.54
CA LYS A 188 2.80 -10.01 -34.82
C LYS A 188 2.74 -8.63 -35.46
N GLN A 189 3.22 -8.51 -36.70
CA GLN A 189 3.00 -7.26 -37.44
C GLN A 189 1.49 -7.05 -37.56
N PRO A 190 0.97 -5.87 -37.18
CA PRO A 190 -0.44 -5.57 -37.40
C PRO A 190 -0.70 -5.66 -38.91
N ALA A 191 -1.77 -6.35 -39.29
CA ALA A 191 -2.20 -6.40 -40.68
C ALA A 191 -2.52 -4.98 -41.13
N ASN A 192 -1.96 -4.56 -42.27
CA ASN A 192 -2.39 -3.33 -42.92
C ASN A 192 -3.48 -3.67 -43.92
N SER A 193 -4.70 -3.26 -43.62
CA SER A 193 -5.88 -3.52 -44.46
C SER A 193 -5.90 -2.64 -45.72
N PHE A 194 -4.91 -1.74 -45.87
CA PHE A 194 -4.80 -0.78 -46.97
C PHE A 194 -3.47 -0.90 -47.71
N ASN A 195 -3.50 -0.71 -49.02
CA ASN A 195 -2.27 -0.56 -49.81
C ASN A 195 -1.64 0.83 -49.63
N GLU A 196 -0.51 1.06 -50.30
CA GLU A 196 0.24 2.33 -50.25
C GLU A 196 -0.55 3.54 -50.78
N GLN A 197 -1.65 3.31 -51.50
CA GLN A 197 -2.54 4.35 -52.02
C GLN A 197 -3.77 4.60 -51.13
N GLY A 198 -3.87 3.93 -49.97
CA GLY A 198 -4.99 4.06 -49.05
C GLY A 198 -6.26 3.31 -49.48
N ILE A 199 -6.15 2.38 -50.43
CA ILE A 199 -7.27 1.55 -50.89
C ILE A 199 -7.34 0.30 -50.03
N TYR A 200 -8.54 -0.03 -49.54
CA TYR A 200 -8.79 -1.26 -48.80
C TYR A 200 -8.49 -2.47 -49.67
N THR A 201 -7.57 -3.34 -49.24
CA THR A 201 -7.18 -4.55 -49.97
C THR A 201 -7.84 -5.80 -49.41
N SER A 202 -7.72 -6.01 -48.10
CA SER A 202 -8.34 -7.10 -47.36
C SER A 202 -7.96 -6.98 -45.88
N ASP A 203 -8.89 -7.31 -44.98
CA ASP A 203 -8.62 -7.40 -43.55
C ASP A 203 -8.88 -8.84 -43.09
N PRO A 204 -7.88 -9.55 -42.53
CA PRO A 204 -8.06 -10.93 -42.10
C PRO A 204 -9.11 -11.09 -41.00
N VAL A 205 -9.38 -10.07 -40.17
CA VAL A 205 -10.43 -10.10 -39.15
C VAL A 205 -11.82 -9.99 -39.80
N ILE A 206 -11.95 -9.13 -40.82
CA ILE A 206 -13.21 -9.01 -41.58
C ILE A 206 -13.44 -10.26 -42.42
N SER A 207 -12.42 -10.79 -43.07
CA SER A 207 -12.51 -12.03 -43.84
C SER A 207 -12.91 -13.22 -42.95
N ASP A 208 -12.30 -13.36 -41.77
CA ASP A 208 -12.67 -14.39 -40.79
C ASP A 208 -14.10 -14.18 -40.24
N TYR A 209 -14.54 -12.92 -40.07
CA TYR A 209 -15.92 -12.62 -39.70
C TYR A 209 -16.90 -13.02 -40.81
N ILE A 210 -16.62 -12.65 -42.06
CA ILE A 210 -17.48 -12.97 -43.23
C ILE A 210 -17.56 -14.49 -43.43
N GLU A 211 -16.42 -15.19 -43.43
CA GLU A 211 -16.37 -16.65 -43.61
C GLU A 211 -17.10 -17.39 -42.47
N ASN A 212 -17.02 -16.91 -41.23
CA ASN A 212 -17.69 -17.55 -40.10
C ASN A 212 -19.16 -17.13 -39.92
N PHE A 213 -19.62 -16.00 -40.51
CA PHE A 213 -21.01 -15.54 -40.42
C PHE A 213 -21.92 -15.98 -41.58
N GLU A 214 -21.40 -16.60 -42.64
CA GLU A 214 -22.21 -17.02 -43.79
C GLU A 214 -23.19 -18.19 -43.53
N VAL A 215 -23.49 -18.56 -42.28
CA VAL A 215 -24.45 -19.63 -41.97
C VAL A 215 -25.84 -19.14 -41.52
N GLU A 216 -26.03 -17.86 -41.21
CA GLU A 216 -27.36 -17.36 -40.82
C GLU A 216 -27.65 -15.98 -41.44
N ASN A 217 -28.10 -15.94 -42.69
CA ASN A 217 -29.27 -15.15 -43.10
C ASN A 217 -29.68 -15.35 -44.58
N ASP A 218 -30.84 -15.96 -44.73
CA ASP A 218 -31.91 -15.71 -45.69
C ASP A 218 -31.65 -15.63 -47.21
N LYS A 219 -32.13 -16.69 -47.88
CA LYS A 219 -32.35 -16.87 -49.32
C LYS A 219 -33.38 -15.92 -49.96
N SER A 220 -33.52 -14.68 -49.50
CA SER A 220 -34.61 -13.80 -49.94
C SER A 220 -34.14 -12.50 -50.60
N ARG A 221 -33.11 -12.56 -51.46
CA ARG A 221 -32.80 -11.47 -52.42
C ARG A 221 -31.82 -11.91 -53.51
N HIS A 222 -32.20 -12.90 -54.31
CA HIS A 222 -31.68 -13.03 -55.67
C HIS A 222 -32.82 -12.68 -56.62
N GLY A 223 -32.93 -11.40 -56.95
CA GLY A 223 -33.76 -10.93 -58.04
C GLY A 223 -33.17 -11.48 -59.33
N ASN A 224 -33.66 -12.64 -59.76
CA ASN A 224 -33.39 -13.18 -61.08
C ASN A 224 -33.93 -12.20 -62.12
N VAL A 225 -33.03 -11.41 -62.71
CA VAL A 225 -33.29 -10.73 -63.98
C VAL A 225 -33.27 -11.81 -65.06
N VAL A 226 -34.43 -12.44 -65.27
CA VAL A 226 -34.64 -13.35 -66.39
C VAL A 226 -34.99 -12.47 -67.60
N CYS A 227 -33.99 -12.16 -68.41
CA CYS A 227 -34.19 -11.60 -69.74
C CYS A 227 -34.64 -12.73 -70.67
N ASP A 228 -35.94 -13.00 -70.70
CA ASP A 228 -36.57 -13.88 -71.67
C ASP A 228 -37.01 -13.03 -72.88
N SER A 229 -36.33 -13.16 -74.01
CA SER A 229 -36.88 -12.75 -75.30
C SER A 229 -36.22 -13.52 -76.44
N THR A 230 -36.89 -14.61 -76.81
CA THR A 230 -36.70 -15.36 -78.04
C THR A 230 -37.13 -14.47 -79.22
N ILE A 231 -36.22 -14.16 -80.15
CA ILE A 231 -36.55 -13.48 -81.41
C ILE A 231 -36.43 -14.51 -82.55
N PRO A 232 -37.54 -14.96 -83.17
CA PRO A 232 -37.52 -15.97 -84.23
C PRO A 232 -37.39 -15.38 -85.66
N ASP A 233 -36.57 -16.07 -86.45
CA ASP A 233 -36.58 -16.25 -87.92
C ASP A 233 -37.35 -15.23 -88.80
N LEU A 234 -36.64 -14.19 -89.25
CA LEU A 234 -37.00 -13.38 -90.41
C LEU A 234 -35.79 -13.16 -91.34
N GLN A 235 -35.13 -14.23 -91.80
CA GLN A 235 -33.98 -14.12 -92.73
C GLN A 235 -34.25 -14.50 -94.19
N ASN A 236 -35.46 -14.95 -94.55
CA ASN A 236 -35.72 -15.45 -95.91
C ASN A 236 -36.93 -14.77 -96.55
N LYS A 237 -36.79 -13.52 -97.04
CA LYS A 237 -37.45 -13.04 -98.28
C LYS A 237 -37.15 -11.62 -98.78
N ILE A 238 -36.39 -10.80 -98.08
CA ILE A 238 -36.06 -9.44 -98.55
C ILE A 238 -34.59 -9.46 -98.97
N LYS A 239 -34.33 -9.56 -100.29
CA LYS A 239 -32.96 -9.67 -100.81
C LYS A 239 -32.65 -8.81 -102.05
N LYS A 240 -33.54 -7.91 -102.49
CA LYS A 240 -33.26 -7.05 -103.66
C LYS A 240 -33.84 -5.63 -103.63
N SER A 241 -34.37 -5.15 -102.50
CA SER A 241 -34.70 -3.72 -102.33
C SER A 241 -34.20 -3.15 -100.98
N ASP A 242 -33.22 -3.82 -100.37
CA ASP A 242 -32.87 -3.70 -98.95
C ASP A 242 -32.04 -2.48 -98.57
N GLU A 243 -31.18 -1.91 -99.43
CA GLU A 243 -30.26 -0.86 -98.95
C GLU A 243 -31.00 0.40 -98.44
N ASN A 244 -32.07 0.82 -99.13
CA ASN A 244 -32.85 1.98 -98.67
C ASN A 244 -33.66 1.66 -97.40
N MET A 245 -34.18 0.43 -97.27
CA MET A 245 -34.94 0.02 -96.10
C MET A 245 -34.02 -0.20 -94.89
N ALA A 246 -32.85 -0.81 -95.09
CA ALA A 246 -31.83 -1.04 -94.07
C ALA A 246 -31.30 0.28 -93.50
N ASN A 247 -30.97 1.25 -94.36
CA ASN A 247 -30.56 2.59 -93.89
C ASN A 247 -31.66 3.30 -93.09
N MET A 248 -32.92 3.12 -93.50
CA MET A 248 -34.07 3.70 -92.79
C MET A 248 -34.33 2.99 -91.44
N ILE A 249 -34.14 1.67 -91.39
CA ILE A 249 -34.20 0.88 -90.16
C ILE A 249 -33.06 1.27 -89.20
N ASP A 250 -31.83 1.41 -89.68
CA ASP A 250 -30.69 1.83 -88.87
C ASP A 250 -30.88 3.27 -88.34
N SER A 251 -31.41 4.18 -89.15
CA SER A 251 -31.70 5.55 -88.70
C SER A 251 -32.79 5.57 -87.62
N LEU A 252 -33.86 4.78 -87.79
CA LEU A 252 -34.91 4.61 -86.78
C LEU A 252 -34.38 3.92 -85.52
N ALA A 253 -33.57 2.88 -85.65
CA ALA A 253 -32.97 2.15 -84.55
C ALA A 253 -32.04 3.05 -83.74
N ASN A 254 -31.19 3.84 -84.40
CA ASN A 254 -30.31 4.82 -83.75
C ASN A 254 -31.12 5.94 -83.07
N GLY A 255 -32.20 6.42 -83.70
CA GLY A 255 -33.11 7.40 -83.09
C GLY A 255 -33.81 6.86 -81.84
N ILE A 256 -34.34 5.64 -81.90
CA ILE A 256 -34.98 4.97 -80.76
C ILE A 256 -33.94 4.68 -79.66
N ALA A 257 -32.76 4.18 -80.02
CA ALA A 257 -31.69 3.90 -79.07
C ALA A 257 -31.26 5.18 -78.34
N ALA A 258 -31.07 6.30 -79.05
CA ALA A 258 -30.74 7.58 -78.43
C ALA A 258 -31.83 8.03 -77.44
N ILE A 259 -33.10 7.96 -77.81
CA ILE A 259 -34.23 8.32 -76.93
C ILE A 259 -34.29 7.43 -75.68
N VAL A 260 -34.07 6.12 -75.84
CA VAL A 260 -34.07 5.17 -74.72
C VAL A 260 -32.88 5.39 -73.81
N ILE A 261 -31.69 5.59 -74.38
CA ILE A 261 -30.45 5.87 -73.62
C ILE A 261 -30.61 7.17 -72.83
N ASP A 262 -31.06 8.26 -73.45
CA ASP A 262 -31.26 9.54 -72.76
C ASP A 262 -32.29 9.43 -71.62
N LYS A 263 -33.37 8.67 -71.84
CA LYS A 263 -34.38 8.40 -70.81
C LYS A 263 -33.80 7.59 -69.65
N GLU A 264 -33.05 6.53 -69.92
CA GLU A 264 -32.45 5.71 -68.87
C GLU A 264 -31.33 6.42 -68.12
N ILE A 265 -30.52 7.22 -68.80
CA ILE A 265 -29.54 8.10 -68.17
C ILE A 265 -30.27 9.07 -67.21
N GLY A 266 -31.38 9.67 -67.64
CA GLY A 266 -32.20 10.54 -66.79
C GLY A 266 -32.75 9.83 -65.55
N ASN A 267 -33.25 8.59 -65.69
CA ASN A 267 -33.72 7.77 -64.57
C ASN A 267 -32.61 7.46 -63.58
N ILE A 268 -31.43 7.04 -64.07
CA ILE A 268 -30.25 6.73 -63.24
C ILE A 268 -29.82 7.96 -62.45
N PHE A 269 -29.78 9.13 -63.06
CA PHE A 269 -29.45 10.37 -62.36
C PHE A 269 -30.47 10.74 -61.29
N ALA A 270 -31.78 10.57 -61.56
CA ALA A 270 -32.84 10.85 -60.59
C ALA A 270 -32.78 9.88 -59.39
N GLU A 271 -32.61 8.58 -59.63
CA GLU A 271 -32.45 7.58 -58.58
C GLU A 271 -31.17 7.80 -57.77
N SER A 272 -30.06 8.16 -58.42
CA SER A 272 -28.80 8.47 -57.76
C SER A 272 -28.94 9.69 -56.84
N MET A 273 -29.58 10.77 -57.30
CA MET A 273 -29.83 11.95 -56.47
C MET A 273 -30.73 11.64 -55.26
N ASN A 274 -31.77 10.83 -55.45
CA ASN A 274 -32.65 10.42 -54.36
C ASN A 274 -31.91 9.53 -53.34
N CYS A 275 -31.10 8.59 -53.80
CA CYS A 275 -30.25 7.76 -52.95
C CYS A 275 -29.26 8.59 -52.13
N ASN A 276 -28.61 9.58 -52.77
CA ASN A 276 -27.66 10.44 -52.07
C ASN A 276 -28.36 11.30 -50.99
N ALA A 277 -29.58 11.80 -51.28
CA ALA A 277 -30.39 12.53 -50.32
C ALA A 277 -30.81 11.68 -49.12
N THR A 278 -31.24 10.42 -49.34
CA THR A 278 -31.63 9.51 -48.25
C THR A 278 -30.43 9.07 -47.40
N VAL A 279 -29.25 8.86 -48.01
CA VAL A 279 -28.00 8.57 -47.30
C VAL A 279 -27.57 9.74 -46.40
N LEU A 280 -27.63 10.97 -46.91
CA LEU A 280 -27.33 12.17 -46.10
C LEU A 280 -28.33 12.35 -44.95
N GLN A 281 -29.62 12.10 -45.17
CA GLN A 281 -30.62 12.19 -44.10
C GLN A 281 -30.46 11.10 -43.04
N THR A 282 -30.19 9.85 -43.44
CA THR A 282 -29.97 8.74 -42.50
C THR A 282 -28.67 8.91 -41.72
N SER A 283 -27.58 9.34 -42.36
CA SER A 283 -26.33 9.65 -41.66
C SER A 283 -26.54 10.74 -40.60
N ALA A 284 -27.23 11.85 -40.91
CA ALA A 284 -27.53 12.89 -39.93
C ALA A 284 -28.34 12.37 -38.73
N HIS A 285 -29.36 11.55 -38.97
CA HIS A 285 -30.14 10.91 -37.89
C HIS A 285 -29.31 9.95 -37.03
N LEU A 286 -28.38 9.20 -37.64
CA LEU A 286 -27.47 8.33 -36.91
C LEU A 286 -26.49 9.13 -36.05
N TYR A 287 -25.96 10.25 -36.56
CA TYR A 287 -25.09 11.13 -35.79
C TYR A 287 -25.81 11.73 -34.58
N ASP A 288 -26.98 12.35 -34.76
CA ASP A 288 -27.73 12.93 -33.65
C ASP A 288 -28.16 11.86 -32.62
N GLY A 289 -28.62 10.70 -33.11
CA GLY A 289 -29.05 9.60 -32.25
C GLY A 289 -27.92 9.01 -31.41
N VAL A 290 -26.71 8.87 -31.99
CA VAL A 290 -25.52 8.38 -31.27
C VAL A 290 -24.97 9.44 -30.32
N LEU A 291 -24.93 10.71 -30.74
CA LEU A 291 -24.38 11.79 -29.92
C LEU A 291 -25.26 12.02 -28.68
N ASP A 292 -26.56 12.19 -28.84
CA ASP A 292 -27.45 12.48 -27.71
C ASP A 292 -27.69 11.25 -26.84
N ASN A 293 -28.03 10.09 -27.41
CA ASN A 293 -28.42 8.96 -26.56
C ASN A 293 -27.21 8.23 -25.96
N CYS A 294 -26.16 7.97 -26.75
CA CYS A 294 -25.04 7.18 -26.26
C CYS A 294 -24.09 8.04 -25.43
N ILE A 295 -23.68 9.20 -25.93
CA ILE A 295 -22.63 9.99 -25.28
C ILE A 295 -23.17 10.72 -24.04
N GLN A 296 -24.33 11.38 -24.08
CA GLN A 296 -24.86 12.04 -22.86
C GLN A 296 -25.18 11.04 -21.75
N THR A 297 -25.77 9.89 -22.10
CA THR A 297 -26.08 8.85 -21.09
C THR A 297 -24.80 8.29 -20.48
N GLN A 298 -23.80 7.97 -21.30
CA GLN A 298 -22.51 7.48 -20.80
C GLN A 298 -21.77 8.54 -19.97
N ILE A 299 -21.79 9.82 -20.37
CA ILE A 299 -21.20 10.90 -19.57
C ILE A 299 -21.92 11.04 -18.23
N GLY A 300 -23.26 10.95 -18.21
CA GLY A 300 -24.06 10.99 -16.98
C GLY A 300 -23.72 9.83 -16.03
N GLU A 301 -23.68 8.60 -16.54
CA GLU A 301 -23.33 7.41 -15.76
C GLU A 301 -21.88 7.42 -15.26
N VAL A 302 -20.93 7.83 -16.10
CA VAL A 302 -19.52 7.96 -15.73
C VAL A 302 -19.33 9.07 -14.70
N SER A 303 -20.03 10.21 -14.84
CA SER A 303 -19.97 11.31 -13.88
C SER A 303 -20.56 10.93 -12.52
N LEU A 304 -21.70 10.23 -12.51
CA LEU A 304 -22.33 9.73 -11.29
C LEU A 304 -21.45 8.68 -10.59
N SER A 305 -20.95 7.70 -11.34
CA SER A 305 -20.08 6.65 -10.80
C SER A 305 -18.75 7.19 -10.29
N ALA A 306 -18.14 8.15 -11.00
CA ALA A 306 -16.94 8.86 -10.53
C ALA A 306 -17.21 9.66 -9.25
N SER A 307 -18.36 10.34 -9.16
CA SER A 307 -18.75 11.10 -7.97
C SER A 307 -18.99 10.20 -6.75
N LEU A 308 -19.65 9.05 -6.95
CA LEU A 308 -19.87 8.05 -5.90
C LEU A 308 -18.55 7.43 -5.42
N SER A 309 -17.67 7.05 -6.35
CA SER A 309 -16.35 6.51 -6.04
C SER A 309 -15.46 7.52 -5.30
N SER A 310 -15.48 8.80 -5.73
CA SER A 310 -14.77 9.89 -5.05
C SER A 310 -15.28 10.09 -3.62
N ASN A 311 -16.60 10.10 -3.41
CA ASN A 311 -17.19 10.24 -2.09
C ASN A 311 -16.93 9.02 -1.19
N GLN A 312 -16.89 7.82 -1.75
CA GLN A 312 -16.53 6.61 -1.01
C GLN A 312 -15.05 6.64 -0.59
N SER A 313 -14.14 7.03 -1.48
CA SER A 313 -12.72 7.22 -1.15
C SER A 313 -12.53 8.28 -0.05
N LYS A 314 -13.26 9.39 -0.09
CA LYS A 314 -13.24 10.40 0.98
C LYS A 314 -13.71 9.83 2.33
N LYS A 315 -14.80 9.06 2.34
CA LYS A 315 -15.29 8.39 3.57
C LYS A 315 -14.28 7.38 4.12
N GLU A 316 -13.66 6.60 3.25
CA GLU A 316 -12.63 5.61 3.63
C GLU A 316 -11.38 6.30 4.20
N ASN A 317 -10.92 7.40 3.59
CA ASN A 317 -9.80 8.20 4.11
C ASN A 317 -10.10 8.75 5.51
N ILE A 318 -11.29 9.33 5.72
CA ILE A 318 -11.70 9.83 7.05
C ILE A 318 -11.79 8.68 8.07
N ALA A 319 -12.33 7.53 7.68
CA ALA A 319 -12.40 6.36 8.57
C ALA A 319 -11.00 5.82 8.93
N GLN A 320 -10.06 5.84 7.98
CA GLN A 320 -8.67 5.47 8.22
C GLN A 320 -7.97 6.47 9.16
N GLU A 321 -8.20 7.77 8.99
CA GLU A 321 -7.65 8.81 9.86
C GLU A 321 -8.16 8.67 11.30
N ILE A 322 -9.47 8.47 11.49
CA ILE A 322 -10.06 8.18 12.81
C ILE A 322 -9.49 6.89 13.42
N CYS A 323 -9.36 5.83 12.63
CA CYS A 323 -8.74 4.58 13.10
C CYS A 323 -7.27 4.79 13.53
N PHE A 324 -6.55 5.62 12.79
CA PHE A 324 -5.15 5.94 13.05
C PHE A 324 -4.99 6.76 14.33
N GLU A 325 -5.80 7.81 14.53
CA GLU A 325 -5.81 8.62 15.76
C GLU A 325 -6.17 7.78 17.00
N ASN A 326 -7.16 6.90 16.88
CA ASN A 326 -7.55 6.00 17.97
C ASN A 326 -6.41 5.02 18.33
N ASN A 327 -5.70 4.50 17.33
CA ASN A 327 -4.55 3.60 17.57
C ASN A 327 -3.38 4.35 18.23
N ILE A 328 -3.10 5.60 17.82
CA ILE A 328 -2.09 6.43 18.51
C ILE A 328 -2.48 6.70 19.96
N SER A 329 -3.74 7.07 20.21
CA SER A 329 -4.24 7.37 21.55
C SER A 329 -4.12 6.16 22.48
N GLN A 330 -4.43 4.96 21.98
CA GLN A 330 -4.25 3.70 22.73
C GLN A 330 -2.78 3.39 23.00
N ASN A 331 -1.89 3.59 22.02
CA ASN A 331 -0.45 3.37 22.24
C ASN A 331 0.13 4.36 23.25
N LEU A 332 -0.27 5.63 23.22
CA LEU A 332 0.15 6.63 24.19
C LEU A 332 -0.37 6.31 25.60
N LEU A 333 -1.61 5.81 25.71
CA LEU A 333 -2.17 5.35 26.98
C LEU A 333 -1.36 4.18 27.54
N ASN A 334 -1.06 3.16 26.73
CA ASN A 334 -0.25 2.01 27.16
C ASN A 334 1.16 2.42 27.62
N VAL A 335 1.82 3.34 26.90
CA VAL A 335 3.14 3.86 27.30
C VAL A 335 3.05 4.66 28.59
N ALA A 336 1.99 5.46 28.78
CA ALA A 336 1.76 6.20 30.00
C ALA A 336 1.50 5.25 31.19
N GLU A 337 0.69 4.21 31.00
CA GLU A 337 0.44 3.17 31.99
C GLU A 337 1.74 2.45 32.37
N GLU A 338 2.54 2.02 31.40
CA GLU A 338 3.82 1.34 31.64
C GLU A 338 4.78 2.23 32.42
N LYS A 339 4.85 3.53 32.10
CA LYS A 339 5.68 4.49 32.83
C LYS A 339 5.18 4.72 34.25
N ILE A 340 3.88 4.90 34.44
CA ILE A 340 3.28 5.10 35.77
C ILE A 340 3.50 3.86 36.64
N VAL A 341 3.30 2.66 36.07
CA VAL A 341 3.54 1.38 36.76
C VAL A 341 5.03 1.23 37.10
N GLY A 342 5.92 1.53 36.16
CA GLY A 342 7.37 1.51 36.37
C GLY A 342 7.83 2.44 37.49
N ASP A 343 7.43 3.71 37.46
CA ASP A 343 7.77 4.72 38.47
C ASP A 343 7.22 4.33 39.86
N ARG A 344 5.99 3.80 39.90
CA ARG A 344 5.36 3.38 41.15
C ARG A 344 6.01 2.13 41.72
N CYS A 345 6.37 1.15 40.89
CA CYS A 345 7.14 -0.02 41.29
C CYS A 345 8.53 0.37 41.82
N ALA A 346 9.28 1.23 41.12
CA ALA A 346 10.58 1.73 41.57
C ALA A 346 10.48 2.46 42.92
N THR A 347 9.45 3.28 43.11
CA THR A 347 9.18 3.98 44.37
C THR A 347 8.88 3.00 45.51
N VAL A 348 8.10 1.95 45.26
CA VAL A 348 7.79 0.91 46.26
C VAL A 348 9.05 0.11 46.63
N VAL A 349 9.87 -0.27 45.66
CA VAL A 349 11.14 -0.97 45.90
C VAL A 349 12.08 -0.13 46.76
N ASN A 350 12.26 1.15 46.42
CA ASN A 350 13.11 2.07 47.19
C ASN A 350 12.58 2.27 48.62
N ARG A 351 11.26 2.40 48.81
CA ARG A 351 10.65 2.49 50.15
C ARG A 351 10.89 1.23 50.98
N ASN A 352 10.77 0.05 50.37
CA ASN A 352 11.02 -1.22 51.07
C ASN A 352 12.49 -1.37 51.47
N LYS A 353 13.42 -0.97 50.60
CA LYS A 353 14.86 -0.95 50.93
C LYS A 353 15.15 -0.03 52.11
N LEU A 354 14.66 1.23 52.06
CA LEU A 354 14.82 2.19 53.17
C LEU A 354 14.20 1.69 54.48
N ARG A 355 13.05 0.99 54.41
CA ARG A 355 12.39 0.42 55.60
C ARG A 355 13.22 -0.70 56.21
N ASN A 356 13.84 -1.56 55.39
CA ASN A 356 14.72 -2.62 55.87
C ASN A 356 15.99 -2.04 56.49
N ASP A 357 16.62 -1.06 55.85
CA ASP A 357 17.81 -0.37 56.37
C ASP A 357 17.51 0.30 57.72
N ARG A 358 16.34 0.96 57.86
CA ARG A 358 15.89 1.54 59.14
C ARG A 358 15.71 0.49 60.23
N LYS A 359 15.10 -0.66 59.93
CA LYS A 359 14.95 -1.77 60.90
C LYS A 359 16.31 -2.31 61.36
N LEU A 360 17.25 -2.42 60.44
CA LEU A 360 18.61 -2.88 60.74
C LEU A 360 19.33 -1.89 61.66
N LEU A 361 19.19 -0.59 61.39
CA LEU A 361 19.74 0.48 62.22
C LEU A 361 19.13 0.48 63.63
N THR A 362 17.80 0.36 63.76
CA THR A 362 17.15 0.32 65.08
C THR A 362 17.60 -0.88 65.90
N ASN A 363 17.69 -2.06 65.29
CA ASN A 363 18.17 -3.25 65.99
C ASN A 363 19.63 -3.10 66.47
N LEU A 364 20.48 -2.45 65.68
CA LEU A 364 21.85 -2.13 66.08
C LEU A 364 21.88 -1.14 67.25
N VAL A 365 21.06 -0.08 67.20
CA VAL A 365 20.96 0.91 68.30
C VAL A 365 20.45 0.27 69.58
N ASP A 366 19.43 -0.60 69.50
CA ASP A 366 18.88 -1.31 70.65
C ASP A 366 19.91 -2.27 71.25
N SER A 367 20.68 -2.98 70.41
CA SER A 367 21.75 -3.88 70.86
C SER A 367 22.89 -3.12 71.55
N ILE A 368 23.31 -1.98 70.98
CA ILE A 368 24.35 -1.13 71.59
C ILE A 368 23.84 -0.57 72.92
N SER A 369 22.62 -0.03 72.94
CA SER A 369 22.01 0.53 74.15
C SER A 369 21.91 -0.53 75.24
N GLY A 370 21.40 -1.72 74.93
CA GLY A 370 21.33 -2.85 75.86
C GLY A 370 22.68 -3.21 76.46
N SER A 371 23.71 -3.36 75.62
CA SER A 371 25.07 -3.67 76.08
C SER A 371 25.69 -2.56 76.96
N PHE A 372 25.35 -1.30 76.69
CA PHE A 372 25.81 -0.17 77.47
C PHE A 372 25.11 -0.11 78.83
N TYR A 373 23.78 -0.31 78.86
CA TYR A 373 23.02 -0.39 80.11
C TYR A 373 23.51 -1.55 80.99
N GLU A 374 23.77 -2.72 80.42
CA GLU A 374 24.25 -3.88 81.17
C GLU A 374 25.61 -3.60 81.83
N LYS A 375 26.59 -3.06 81.07
CA LYS A 375 27.89 -2.64 81.61
C LYS A 375 27.79 -1.54 82.66
N LEU A 376 26.90 -0.57 82.44
CA LEU A 376 26.70 0.53 83.38
C LEU A 376 26.10 0.02 84.69
N MET A 377 25.11 -0.87 84.62
CA MET A 377 24.50 -1.49 85.79
C MET A 377 25.47 -2.37 86.56
N GLU A 378 26.30 -3.15 85.87
CA GLU A 378 27.36 -3.98 86.49
C GLU A 378 28.35 -3.11 87.28
N ASN A 379 28.84 -2.01 86.67
CA ASN A 379 29.76 -1.09 87.32
C ASN A 379 29.14 -0.39 88.54
N VAL A 380 27.90 0.08 88.44
CA VAL A 380 27.20 0.76 89.55
C VAL A 380 26.92 -0.21 90.69
N ALA A 381 26.52 -1.46 90.38
CA ALA A 381 26.33 -2.49 91.39
C ALA A 381 27.64 -2.81 92.12
N ASP A 382 28.75 -2.95 91.40
CA ASP A 382 30.07 -3.20 91.97
C ASP A 382 30.55 -2.06 92.89
N GLU A 383 30.33 -0.80 92.50
CA GLU A 383 30.65 0.36 93.35
C GLU A 383 29.80 0.40 94.62
N LEU A 384 28.47 0.20 94.51
CA LEU A 384 27.58 0.22 95.66
C LEU A 384 27.88 -0.93 96.64
N VAL A 385 28.16 -2.14 96.13
CA VAL A 385 28.54 -3.28 96.98
C VAL A 385 29.85 -2.99 97.72
N LYS A 386 30.84 -2.41 97.05
CA LYS A 386 32.10 -1.99 97.71
C LYS A 386 31.86 -0.92 98.77
N GLU A 387 31.03 0.08 98.48
CA GLU A 387 30.74 1.17 99.41
C GLU A 387 29.98 0.68 100.65
N ILE A 388 28.94 -0.15 100.46
CA ILE A 388 28.20 -0.78 101.56
C ILE A 388 29.13 -1.68 102.37
N GLY A 389 29.92 -2.55 101.72
CA GLY A 389 30.87 -3.43 102.39
C GLY A 389 31.87 -2.67 103.26
N ASN A 390 32.45 -1.59 102.74
CA ASN A 390 33.35 -0.71 103.50
C ASN A 390 32.65 -0.04 104.68
N SER A 391 31.39 0.38 104.53
CA SER A 391 30.62 0.99 105.61
C SER A 391 30.33 0.03 106.76
N VAL A 392 29.98 -1.23 106.44
CA VAL A 392 29.70 -2.28 107.42
C VAL A 392 30.99 -2.69 108.15
N LEU A 393 32.08 -2.91 107.41
CA LEU A 393 33.38 -3.21 108.01
C LEU A 393 33.85 -2.10 108.94
N LYS A 394 33.66 -0.84 108.55
CA LYS A 394 34.00 0.30 109.40
C LYS A 394 33.16 0.32 110.68
N GLN A 395 31.85 0.09 110.60
CA GLN A 395 30.98 -0.01 111.78
C GLN A 395 31.36 -1.19 112.69
N GLU A 396 31.69 -2.36 112.14
CA GLU A 396 32.12 -3.51 112.94
C GLU A 396 33.46 -3.25 113.63
N ILE A 397 34.43 -2.66 112.94
CA ILE A 397 35.71 -2.25 113.52
C ILE A 397 35.47 -1.26 114.67
N GLU A 398 34.63 -0.24 114.47
CA GLU A 398 34.27 0.73 115.52
C GLU A 398 33.58 0.05 116.72
N ASN A 399 32.70 -0.93 116.48
CA ASN A 399 32.05 -1.70 117.54
C ASN A 399 33.04 -2.58 118.32
N VAL A 400 33.95 -3.26 117.63
CA VAL A 400 35.01 -4.06 118.27
C VAL A 400 35.94 -3.17 119.06
N GLN A 401 36.33 -2.01 118.52
CA GLN A 401 37.13 -1.01 119.24
C GLN A 401 36.41 -0.53 120.52
N LYS A 402 35.11 -0.24 120.45
CA LYS A 402 34.30 0.10 121.64
C LYS A 402 34.22 -1.04 122.66
N GLN A 403 34.06 -2.29 122.21
CA GLN A 403 34.02 -3.45 123.11
C GLN A 403 35.38 -3.72 123.79
N ILE A 404 36.49 -3.52 123.07
CA ILE A 404 37.84 -3.64 123.64
C ILE A 404 38.07 -2.53 124.66
N ALA A 405 37.71 -1.28 124.35
CA ALA A 405 37.78 -0.17 125.29
C ALA A 405 36.96 -0.44 126.57
N ALA A 406 35.71 -0.91 126.43
CA ALA A 406 34.85 -1.25 127.56
C ALA A 406 35.36 -2.44 128.42
N ARG A 407 36.25 -3.29 127.88
CA ARG A 407 36.91 -4.37 128.65
C ARG A 407 38.19 -3.93 129.34
N LEU A 408 38.86 -2.89 128.84
CA LEU A 408 40.05 -2.32 129.47
C LEU A 408 39.71 -1.41 130.67
N ASP A 409 38.49 -0.86 130.70
CA ASP A 409 37.97 -0.04 131.81
C ASP A 409 37.36 -0.86 132.97
N LYS A 410 37.42 -2.21 132.91
CA LYS A 410 37.06 -3.13 134.01
C LYS A 410 38.32 -3.82 134.52
#